data_AF-A0A2N7TFB7-F1
#
_entry.id   AF-A0A2N7TFB7-F1
#
_cell.length_a   1.000
_cell.length_b   1.000
_cell.length_c   1.000
_cell.angle_alpha   90.00
_cell.angle_beta   90.00
_cell.angle_gamma   90.00
#
_symmetry.space_group_name_H-M   'P 1'
#
loop_
_entity.id
_entity.type
_entity.pdbx_description
1 polymer ?
#
loop_
_entity_poly.entity_id
_entity_poly.type
_entity_poly.pdbx_seq_one_letter_code
_entity_poly.pdbx_strand_id
1 'polypeptide(L)'
;MVALTAQRVLSVWEHGLRRHPIDRALLLYALADPDLPSGQLADAPLGDRNAALLRWRQACFGTRLEAWLDCPACGERMEFEIDASQWPSPPTDGSDTLEVRGHRFQRPTSRHLARLTECDDEQAAARRLLLECAVAADALPRDEPALAELLEAVDVAMDAADPWADLSLAMRCPACGHDDDASFDIAGYLWEEIDSQARRLLDDIHALAQAYGWTEPVILALSETRRAAYLARVQP
;
A
#
# COMPACT_ATOMS: atom_id res chain seq x y z
N MET A 1 6.21 5.05 13.89
CA MET A 1 6.94 5.01 12.60
C MET A 1 8.45 4.91 12.81
N VAL A 2 9.10 4.01 12.10
CA VAL A 2 10.55 3.78 12.13
C VAL A 2 11.24 4.57 11.00
N ALA A 3 12.33 5.28 11.29
CA ALA A 3 13.07 6.03 10.25
C ALA A 3 13.71 5.09 9.20
N LEU A 4 13.63 5.43 7.91
CA LEU A 4 14.16 4.60 6.83
C LEU A 4 15.64 4.92 6.54
N THR A 5 16.55 4.32 7.32
CA THR A 5 17.99 4.46 7.12
C THR A 5 18.48 3.61 5.94
N ALA A 6 19.66 3.90 5.39
CA ALA A 6 20.27 3.12 4.29
C ALA A 6 20.35 1.61 4.60
N GLN A 7 20.78 1.24 5.81
CA GLN A 7 20.80 -0.16 6.24
C GLN A 7 19.39 -0.77 6.32
N ARG A 8 18.40 0.02 6.74
CA ARG A 8 17.01 -0.44 6.84
C ARG A 8 16.36 -0.59 5.46
N VAL A 9 16.67 0.29 4.50
CA VAL A 9 16.26 0.12 3.09
C VAL A 9 16.69 -1.26 2.58
N LEU A 10 17.98 -1.61 2.71
CA LEU A 10 18.49 -2.90 2.26
C LEU A 10 17.84 -4.07 3.02
N SER A 11 17.74 -3.97 4.34
CA SER A 11 17.12 -5.02 5.15
C SER A 11 15.66 -5.27 4.77
N VAL A 12 14.85 -4.22 4.60
CA VAL A 12 13.45 -4.34 4.19
C VAL A 12 13.33 -4.91 2.79
N TRP A 13 14.14 -4.41 1.87
CA TRP A 13 14.19 -4.89 0.50
C TRP A 13 14.53 -6.38 0.42
N GLU A 14 15.55 -6.84 1.13
CA GLU A 14 15.94 -8.27 1.19
C GLU A 14 14.81 -9.16 1.74
N HIS A 15 14.15 -8.72 2.81
CA HIS A 15 13.06 -9.48 3.43
C HIS A 15 11.77 -9.48 2.60
N GLY A 16 11.57 -8.45 1.76
CA GLY A 16 10.38 -8.28 0.93
C GLY A 16 10.50 -8.89 -0.46
N LEU A 17 11.72 -9.07 -1.00
CA LEU A 17 11.95 -9.42 -2.42
C LEU A 17 11.22 -10.69 -2.88
N ARG A 18 11.08 -11.69 -2.00
CA ARG A 18 10.43 -12.98 -2.29
C ARG A 18 9.04 -13.13 -1.66
N ARG A 19 8.48 -12.05 -1.11
CA ARG A 19 7.18 -12.06 -0.46
C ARG A 19 6.07 -11.73 -1.44
N HIS A 20 4.90 -12.35 -1.23
CA HIS A 20 3.67 -11.95 -1.89
C HIS A 20 3.39 -10.45 -1.64
N PRO A 21 2.78 -9.69 -2.57
CA PRO A 21 2.40 -8.29 -2.34
C PRO A 21 1.74 -8.02 -0.97
N ILE A 22 0.82 -8.90 -0.55
CA ILE A 22 0.15 -8.80 0.75
C ILE A 22 1.16 -8.88 1.91
N ASP A 23 2.10 -9.82 1.87
CA ASP A 23 3.12 -10.00 2.92
C ASP A 23 4.18 -8.89 2.90
N ARG A 24 4.41 -8.27 1.73
CA ARG A 24 5.22 -7.05 1.60
C ARG A 24 4.51 -5.88 2.26
N ALA A 25 3.21 -5.69 2.00
CA ALA A 25 2.42 -4.66 2.65
C ALA A 25 2.46 -4.79 4.19
N LEU A 26 2.37 -6.01 4.73
CA LEU A 26 2.49 -6.27 6.17
C LEU A 26 3.90 -5.99 6.71
N LEU A 27 4.95 -6.30 5.95
CA LEU A 27 6.33 -5.96 6.30
C LEU A 27 6.52 -4.44 6.42
N LEU A 28 5.98 -3.68 5.46
CA LEU A 28 6.03 -2.21 5.48
C LEU A 28 5.17 -1.66 6.62
N TYR A 29 4.00 -2.26 6.87
CA TYR A 29 3.09 -1.80 7.92
C TYR A 29 3.71 -1.94 9.32
N ALA A 30 4.46 -3.02 9.57
CA ALA A 30 5.21 -3.20 10.83
C ALA A 30 6.22 -2.07 11.11
N LEU A 31 6.70 -1.37 10.09
CA LEU A 31 7.63 -0.24 10.22
C LEU A 31 6.89 1.10 10.34
N ALA A 32 5.76 1.22 9.64
CA ALA A 32 4.87 2.35 9.77
C ALA A 32 4.27 2.42 11.18
N ASP A 33 3.84 1.28 11.72
CA ASP A 33 3.23 1.17 13.05
C ASP A 33 3.97 0.15 13.94
N PRO A 34 5.09 0.56 14.58
CA PRO A 34 5.91 -0.34 15.38
C PRO A 34 5.27 -0.73 16.73
N ASP A 35 4.23 -0.01 17.16
CA ASP A 35 3.56 -0.26 18.43
C ASP A 35 2.47 -1.34 18.27
N LEU A 36 1.99 -1.56 17.05
CA LEU A 36 1.06 -2.64 16.72
C LEU A 36 1.77 -4.02 16.74
N PRO A 37 1.31 -4.99 17.56
CA PRO A 37 1.93 -6.30 17.62
C PRO A 37 1.90 -7.03 16.28
N SER A 38 2.98 -7.73 15.95
CA SER A 38 3.11 -8.44 14.66
C SER A 38 1.98 -9.44 14.38
N GLY A 39 1.43 -10.06 15.42
CA GLY A 39 0.30 -10.97 15.32
C GLY A 39 -1.03 -10.31 14.95
N GLN A 40 -1.14 -8.99 15.06
CA GLN A 40 -2.36 -8.22 14.77
C GLN A 40 -2.30 -7.47 13.43
N LEU A 41 -1.12 -7.34 12.81
CA LEU A 41 -0.94 -6.60 11.55
C LEU A 41 -1.87 -7.08 10.44
N ALA A 42 -2.11 -8.40 10.35
CA ALA A 42 -2.94 -8.98 9.31
C ALA A 42 -4.44 -8.83 9.56
N ASP A 43 -4.83 -8.61 10.81
CA ASP A 43 -6.21 -8.48 11.27
C ASP A 43 -6.66 -7.00 11.39
N ALA A 44 -5.71 -6.07 11.31
CA ALA A 44 -6.01 -4.65 11.24
C ALA A 44 -6.79 -4.33 9.93
N PRO A 45 -7.77 -3.40 10.00
CA PRO A 45 -8.46 -2.92 8.81
C PRO A 45 -7.52 -2.40 7.73
N LEU A 46 -7.88 -2.62 6.46
CA LEU A 46 -7.06 -2.21 5.32
C LEU A 46 -6.82 -0.70 5.31
N GLY A 47 -7.81 0.12 5.66
CA GLY A 47 -7.60 1.57 5.68
C GLY A 47 -6.64 2.04 6.77
N ASP A 48 -6.59 1.38 7.92
CA ASP A 48 -5.66 1.73 8.99
C ASP A 48 -4.22 1.46 8.54
N ARG A 49 -4.01 0.33 7.86
CA ARG A 49 -2.74 -0.02 7.20
C ARG A 49 -2.38 1.03 6.15
N ASN A 50 -3.29 1.30 5.20
CA ASN A 50 -3.02 2.22 4.09
C ASN A 50 -2.73 3.64 4.60
N ALA A 51 -3.46 4.10 5.62
CA ALA A 51 -3.21 5.39 6.28
C ALA A 51 -1.86 5.45 6.98
N ALA A 52 -1.46 4.39 7.69
CA ALA A 52 -0.14 4.30 8.29
C ALA A 52 0.98 4.32 7.23
N LEU A 53 0.80 3.57 6.14
CA LEU A 53 1.76 3.53 5.03
C LEU A 53 1.91 4.89 4.35
N LEU A 54 0.81 5.59 4.05
CA LEU A 54 0.89 6.92 3.44
C LEU A 54 1.61 7.92 4.38
N ARG A 55 1.27 7.94 5.67
CA ARG A 55 1.97 8.78 6.66
C ARG A 55 3.46 8.45 6.75
N TRP A 56 3.80 7.16 6.72
CA TRP A 56 5.19 6.72 6.79
C TRP A 56 5.97 7.08 5.53
N ARG A 57 5.36 6.92 4.35
CA ARG A 57 5.89 7.38 3.08
C ARG A 57 6.18 8.88 3.12
N GLN A 58 5.22 9.68 3.59
CA GLN A 58 5.41 11.13 3.75
C GLN A 58 6.61 11.48 4.62
N ALA A 59 6.80 10.77 5.71
CA ALA A 59 7.92 10.98 6.62
C ALA A 59 9.28 10.58 6.02
N CYS A 60 9.31 9.60 5.10
CA CYS A 60 10.56 9.10 4.51
C CYS A 60 10.95 9.80 3.20
N PHE A 61 9.97 10.11 2.36
CA PHE A 61 10.18 10.57 0.98
C PHE A 61 9.57 11.95 0.70
N GLY A 62 8.92 12.57 1.69
CA GLY A 62 8.20 13.83 1.52
C GLY A 62 6.79 13.65 0.99
N THR A 63 6.09 14.75 0.73
CA THR A 63 4.65 14.74 0.41
C THR A 63 4.33 14.55 -1.08
N ARG A 64 5.32 14.64 -1.98
CA ARG A 64 5.07 14.56 -3.43
C ARG A 64 5.25 13.15 -3.94
N LEU A 65 4.23 12.59 -4.56
CA LEU A 65 4.26 11.27 -5.19
C LEU A 65 4.25 11.49 -6.70
N GLU A 66 5.32 11.08 -7.37
CA GLU A 66 5.33 10.99 -8.83
C GLU A 66 4.61 9.69 -9.21
N ALA A 67 3.57 9.80 -10.02
CA ALA A 67 2.77 8.67 -10.46
C ALA A 67 2.47 8.77 -11.96
N TRP A 68 2.18 7.62 -12.55
CA TRP A 68 1.70 7.55 -13.91
C TRP A 68 0.67 6.44 -14.04
N LEU A 69 -0.22 6.56 -15.02
CA LEU A 69 -1.12 5.49 -15.44
C LEU A 69 -1.43 5.63 -16.93
N ASP A 70 -1.80 4.52 -17.56
CA ASP A 70 -2.23 4.51 -18.96
C ASP A 70 -3.76 4.62 -19.03
N CYS A 71 -4.27 5.52 -19.88
CA CYS A 71 -5.71 5.72 -20.01
C CYS A 71 -6.39 4.44 -20.54
N PRO A 72 -7.42 3.89 -19.86
CA PRO A 72 -8.05 2.65 -20.29
C PRO A 72 -8.81 2.80 -21.62
N ALA A 73 -9.21 4.02 -21.99
CA ALA A 73 -9.95 4.29 -23.23
C ALA A 73 -9.06 4.43 -24.48
N CYS A 74 -7.89 5.06 -24.37
CA CYS A 74 -7.04 5.35 -25.54
C CYS A 74 -5.57 4.89 -25.42
N GLY A 75 -5.14 4.43 -24.25
CA GLY A 75 -3.77 3.99 -23.99
C GLY A 75 -2.75 5.12 -23.80
N GLU A 76 -3.19 6.38 -23.76
CA GLU A 76 -2.29 7.52 -23.50
C GLU A 76 -1.73 7.43 -22.08
N ARG A 77 -0.40 7.55 -21.95
CA ARG A 77 0.27 7.59 -20.64
C ARG A 77 0.16 8.99 -20.04
N MET A 78 -0.39 9.07 -18.84
CA MET A 78 -0.48 10.31 -18.09
C MET A 78 0.47 10.26 -16.90
N GLU A 79 1.30 11.28 -16.79
CA GLU A 79 2.20 11.50 -15.66
C GLU A 79 1.68 12.66 -14.83
N PHE A 80 1.66 12.50 -13.51
CA PHE A 80 1.19 13.54 -12.61
C PHE A 80 1.87 13.44 -11.24
N GLU A 81 1.85 14.57 -10.52
CA GLU A 81 2.31 14.65 -9.13
C GLU A 81 1.08 14.65 -8.22
N ILE A 82 1.04 13.72 -7.27
CA ILE A 82 0.03 13.68 -6.21
C ILE A 82 0.64 14.30 -4.96
N ASP A 83 -0.04 15.29 -4.39
CA ASP A 83 0.32 15.82 -3.08
C ASP A 83 -0.36 14.99 -1.99
N ALA A 84 0.43 14.18 -1.29
CA ALA A 84 -0.02 13.31 -0.21
C ALA A 84 -0.75 14.05 0.91
N SER A 85 -0.50 15.36 1.07
CA SER A 85 -1.18 16.18 2.09
C SER A 85 -2.65 16.47 1.75
N GLN A 86 -3.08 16.21 0.51
CA GLN A 86 -4.46 16.39 0.06
C GLN A 86 -5.36 15.19 0.40
N TRP A 87 -4.77 14.06 0.81
CA TRP A 87 -5.56 12.92 1.25
C TRP A 87 -6.34 13.26 2.54
N PRO A 88 -7.63 12.91 2.62
CA PRO A 88 -8.44 13.21 3.79
C PRO A 88 -7.91 12.46 5.00
N SER A 89 -7.93 13.06 6.20
CA SER A 89 -7.50 12.34 7.41
C SER A 89 -8.32 11.06 7.61
N PRO A 90 -7.70 9.95 8.05
CA PRO A 90 -8.44 8.73 8.33
C PRO A 90 -9.47 8.97 9.43
N PRO A 91 -10.64 8.30 9.37
CA PRO A 91 -11.61 8.37 10.46
C PRO A 91 -10.97 7.91 11.77
N THR A 92 -11.17 8.66 12.85
CA THR A 92 -10.62 8.34 14.17
C THR A 92 -11.50 7.43 15.02
N ASP A 93 -12.80 7.36 14.72
CA ASP A 93 -13.83 6.67 15.52
C ASP A 93 -14.60 5.63 14.69
N GLY A 94 -13.89 4.79 13.95
CA GLY A 94 -14.48 3.66 13.25
C GLY A 94 -14.72 2.49 14.21
N SER A 95 -15.97 2.03 14.35
CA SER A 95 -16.22 0.70 14.90
C SER A 95 -15.65 -0.35 13.94
N ASP A 96 -14.88 -1.31 14.45
CA ASP A 96 -14.38 -2.45 13.66
C ASP A 96 -15.51 -3.30 13.07
N THR A 97 -16.72 -3.18 13.62
CA THR A 97 -17.92 -3.87 13.19
C THR A 97 -18.98 -2.89 12.69
N LEU A 98 -19.57 -3.19 11.54
CA LEU A 98 -20.69 -2.49 10.92
C LEU A 98 -21.97 -3.31 11.09
N GLU A 99 -23.12 -2.65 11.23
CA GLU A 99 -24.43 -3.29 11.18
C GLU A 99 -25.20 -2.82 9.94
N VAL A 100 -25.56 -3.76 9.07
CA VAL A 100 -26.28 -3.49 7.82
C VAL A 100 -27.48 -4.41 7.75
N ARG A 101 -28.68 -3.82 7.72
CA ARG A 101 -29.97 -4.54 7.68
C ARG A 101 -30.08 -5.65 8.75
N GLY A 102 -29.51 -5.43 9.94
CA GLY A 102 -29.55 -6.39 11.06
C GLY A 102 -28.46 -7.47 11.02
N HIS A 103 -27.53 -7.42 10.06
CA HIS A 103 -26.37 -8.32 9.97
C HIS A 103 -25.09 -7.57 10.32
N ARG A 104 -24.15 -8.25 10.99
CA ARG A 104 -22.88 -7.66 11.41
C ARG A 104 -21.75 -8.06 10.48
N PHE A 105 -20.94 -7.08 10.08
CA PHE A 105 -19.79 -7.23 9.21
C PHE A 105 -18.55 -6.58 9.85
N GLN A 106 -17.36 -7.04 9.49
CA GLN A 106 -16.10 -6.41 9.87
C GLN A 106 -15.48 -5.70 8.67
N ARG A 107 -14.68 -4.67 8.93
CA ARG A 107 -13.89 -4.03 7.86
C ARG A 107 -12.96 -5.07 7.19
N PRO A 108 -12.72 -4.99 5.87
CA PRO A 108 -11.73 -5.83 5.19
C PRO A 108 -10.34 -5.73 5.83
N THR A 109 -9.57 -6.83 5.81
CA THR A 109 -8.23 -6.92 6.40
C THR A 109 -7.29 -7.63 5.43
N SER A 110 -5.99 -7.62 5.72
CA SER A 110 -5.03 -8.38 4.90
C SER A 110 -5.27 -9.90 4.96
N ARG A 111 -5.89 -10.41 6.03
CA ARG A 111 -6.35 -11.81 6.10
C ARG A 111 -7.42 -12.12 5.07
N HIS A 112 -8.38 -11.20 4.87
CA HIS A 112 -9.42 -11.39 3.87
C HIS A 112 -8.81 -11.40 2.47
N LEU A 113 -7.93 -10.44 2.14
CA LEU A 113 -7.22 -10.43 0.84
C LEU A 113 -6.44 -11.72 0.58
N ALA A 114 -5.77 -12.26 1.61
CA ALA A 114 -5.00 -13.50 1.48
C ALA A 114 -5.86 -14.73 1.14
N ARG A 115 -7.17 -14.72 1.43
CA ARG A 115 -8.10 -15.80 1.06
C ARG A 115 -8.61 -15.68 -0.38
N LEU A 116 -8.38 -14.55 -1.03
CA LEU A 116 -8.88 -14.24 -2.37
C LEU A 116 -7.80 -14.38 -3.45
N THR A 117 -6.56 -14.74 -3.09
CA THR A 117 -5.42 -14.79 -4.02
C THR A 117 -5.58 -15.78 -5.17
N GLU A 118 -6.52 -16.73 -5.07
CA GLU A 118 -6.83 -17.73 -6.09
C GLU A 118 -8.09 -17.38 -6.92
N CYS A 119 -8.69 -16.20 -6.70
CA CYS A 119 -9.85 -15.76 -7.47
C CYS A 119 -9.40 -14.98 -8.71
N ASP A 120 -9.64 -15.53 -9.89
CA ASP A 120 -9.31 -14.89 -11.17
C ASP A 120 -10.40 -13.90 -11.67
N ASP A 121 -11.59 -13.95 -11.08
CA ASP A 121 -12.72 -13.08 -11.42
C ASP A 121 -12.95 -12.02 -10.34
N GLU A 122 -12.81 -10.74 -10.70
CA GLU A 122 -12.93 -9.60 -9.79
C GLU A 122 -14.30 -9.52 -9.13
N GLN A 123 -15.37 -9.78 -9.89
CA GLN A 123 -16.73 -9.74 -9.35
C GLN A 123 -16.97 -10.85 -8.32
N ALA A 124 -16.53 -12.08 -8.61
CA ALA A 124 -16.57 -13.17 -7.65
C ALA A 124 -15.68 -12.91 -6.43
N ALA A 125 -14.51 -12.29 -6.61
CA ALA A 125 -13.61 -11.93 -5.53
C ALA A 125 -14.22 -10.88 -4.59
N ALA A 126 -14.82 -9.82 -5.14
CA ALA A 126 -15.51 -8.77 -4.38
C ALA A 126 -16.70 -9.37 -3.61
N ARG A 127 -17.55 -10.15 -4.27
CA ARG A 127 -18.67 -10.84 -3.61
C ARG A 127 -18.17 -11.75 -2.47
N ARG A 128 -17.08 -12.48 -2.69
CA ARG A 128 -16.49 -13.36 -1.66
C ARG A 128 -15.87 -12.57 -0.52
N LEU A 129 -15.22 -11.43 -0.78
CA LEU A 129 -14.69 -10.55 0.25
C LEU A 129 -15.79 -10.12 1.22
N LEU A 130 -16.91 -9.63 0.71
CA LEU A 130 -18.04 -9.17 1.54
C LEU A 130 -18.62 -10.31 2.39
N LEU A 131 -18.68 -11.52 1.84
CA LEU A 131 -19.11 -12.72 2.58
C LEU A 131 -18.12 -13.11 3.70
N GLU A 132 -16.82 -13.06 3.44
CA GLU A 132 -15.78 -13.36 4.42
C GLU A 132 -15.75 -12.31 5.55
N CYS A 133 -16.18 -11.08 5.27
CA CYS A 133 -16.32 -10.02 6.26
C CYS A 133 -17.54 -10.20 7.19
N ALA A 134 -18.46 -11.14 6.91
CA ALA A 134 -19.61 -11.38 7.76
C ALA A 134 -19.20 -12.03 9.10
N VAL A 135 -19.61 -11.44 10.22
CA VAL A 135 -19.33 -11.98 11.57
C VAL A 135 -20.03 -13.33 11.81
N ALA A 136 -21.20 -13.51 11.21
CA ALA A 136 -22.00 -14.73 11.27
C ALA A 136 -22.52 -15.08 9.86
N ALA A 137 -21.66 -15.71 9.06
CA ALA A 137 -21.97 -16.06 7.67
C ALA A 137 -23.18 -17.00 7.53
N ASP A 138 -23.45 -17.83 8.53
CA ASP A 138 -24.59 -18.73 8.59
C ASP A 138 -25.95 -18.03 8.81
N ALA A 139 -25.91 -16.80 9.34
CA ALA A 139 -27.07 -15.96 9.54
C ALA A 139 -27.45 -15.12 8.31
N LEU A 140 -26.65 -15.15 7.24
CA LEU A 140 -26.95 -14.42 6.00
C LEU A 140 -28.16 -15.02 5.26
N PRO A 141 -28.88 -14.20 4.46
CA PRO A 141 -29.95 -14.70 3.60
C PRO A 141 -29.47 -15.84 2.69
N ARG A 142 -30.26 -16.91 2.60
CA ARG A 142 -30.00 -18.04 1.67
C ARG A 142 -30.59 -17.84 0.29
N ASP A 143 -31.51 -16.90 0.17
CA ASP A 143 -32.11 -16.50 -1.09
C ASP A 143 -31.15 -15.57 -1.84
N GLU A 144 -30.80 -15.91 -3.08
CA GLU A 144 -29.75 -15.21 -3.84
C GLU A 144 -30.12 -13.74 -4.13
N PRO A 145 -31.36 -13.39 -4.54
CA PRO A 145 -31.78 -11.99 -4.66
C PRO A 145 -31.63 -11.20 -3.35
N ALA A 146 -32.12 -11.74 -2.24
CA ALA A 146 -32.01 -11.08 -0.94
C ALA A 146 -30.56 -10.92 -0.47
N LEU A 147 -29.70 -11.91 -0.77
CA LEU A 147 -28.28 -11.84 -0.47
C LEU A 147 -27.59 -10.78 -1.33
N ALA A 148 -27.86 -10.72 -2.63
CA ALA A 148 -27.29 -9.71 -3.52
C ALA A 148 -27.64 -8.29 -3.06
N GLU A 149 -28.91 -8.02 -2.73
CA GLU A 149 -29.33 -6.72 -2.20
C GLU A 149 -28.67 -6.37 -0.85
N LEU A 150 -28.42 -7.38 0.01
CA LEU A 150 -27.70 -7.17 1.25
C LEU A 150 -26.23 -6.81 0.96
N LEU A 151 -25.56 -7.55 0.07
CA LEU A 151 -24.16 -7.32 -0.25
C LEU A 151 -23.94 -5.95 -0.90
N GLU A 152 -24.83 -5.51 -1.79
CA GLU A 152 -24.80 -4.13 -2.34
C GLU A 152 -24.91 -3.07 -1.22
N ALA A 153 -25.80 -3.29 -0.23
CA ALA A 153 -25.92 -2.38 0.89
C ALA A 153 -24.70 -2.40 1.83
N VAL A 154 -24.03 -3.56 1.95
CA VAL A 154 -22.81 -3.73 2.74
C VAL A 154 -21.64 -3.05 2.07
N ASP A 155 -21.51 -3.16 0.75
CA ASP A 155 -20.46 -2.51 -0.05
C ASP A 155 -20.44 -1.00 0.20
N VAL A 156 -21.60 -0.33 0.02
CA VAL A 156 -21.76 1.10 0.30
C VAL A 156 -21.45 1.46 1.77
N ALA A 157 -21.85 0.59 2.72
CA ALA A 157 -21.59 0.82 4.13
C ALA A 157 -20.10 0.65 4.49
N MET A 158 -19.40 -0.28 3.82
CA MET A 158 -17.97 -0.51 4.01
C MET A 158 -17.16 0.67 3.48
N ASP A 159 -17.46 1.18 2.29
CA ASP A 159 -16.79 2.36 1.73
C ASP A 159 -16.94 3.58 2.65
N ALA A 160 -18.13 3.77 3.22
CA ALA A 160 -18.38 4.87 4.15
C ALA A 160 -17.63 4.70 5.50
N ALA A 161 -17.49 3.47 5.98
CA ALA A 161 -16.83 3.19 7.25
C ALA A 161 -15.30 3.12 7.14
N ASP A 162 -14.79 2.72 5.97
CA ASP A 162 -13.37 2.61 5.68
C ASP A 162 -12.98 3.25 4.33
N PRO A 163 -13.06 4.60 4.20
CA PRO A 163 -12.68 5.28 2.97
C PRO A 163 -11.21 5.12 2.58
N TRP A 164 -10.39 4.55 3.47
CA TRP A 164 -8.97 4.32 3.25
C TRP A 164 -8.67 2.89 2.80
N ALA A 165 -9.64 1.97 2.82
CA ALA A 165 -9.43 0.58 2.40
C ALA A 165 -9.10 0.47 0.92
N ASP A 166 -9.81 1.22 0.08
CA ASP A 166 -9.54 1.38 -1.35
C ASP A 166 -9.30 2.87 -1.64
N LEU A 167 -8.04 3.20 -1.90
CA LEU A 167 -7.65 4.57 -2.22
C LEU A 167 -7.84 4.77 -3.72
N SER A 168 -8.51 5.83 -4.14
CA SER A 168 -8.71 6.12 -5.56
C SER A 168 -8.23 7.51 -5.96
N LEU A 169 -7.87 7.65 -7.23
CA LEU A 169 -7.39 8.87 -7.85
C LEU A 169 -8.29 9.22 -9.03
N ALA A 170 -9.03 10.32 -8.89
CA ALA A 170 -9.80 10.88 -9.98
C ALA A 170 -8.86 11.38 -11.08
N MET A 171 -9.10 10.94 -12.30
CA MET A 171 -8.27 11.24 -13.45
C MET A 171 -9.12 11.67 -14.64
N ARG A 172 -8.55 12.56 -15.46
CA ARG A 172 -9.13 12.97 -16.74
C ARG A 172 -8.08 12.94 -17.82
N CYS A 173 -8.29 12.14 -18.85
CA CYS A 173 -7.34 12.00 -19.94
C CYS A 173 -7.25 13.28 -20.77
N PRO A 174 -6.05 13.89 -20.92
CA PRO A 174 -5.90 15.10 -21.73
C PRO A 174 -6.03 14.83 -23.23
N ALA A 175 -5.81 13.58 -23.68
CA ALA A 175 -5.88 13.21 -25.10
C ALA A 175 -7.32 12.93 -25.58
N CYS A 176 -8.10 12.15 -24.82
CA CYS A 176 -9.45 11.74 -25.24
C CYS A 176 -10.57 12.34 -24.38
N GLY A 177 -10.25 12.98 -23.25
CA GLY A 177 -11.23 13.58 -22.34
C GLY A 177 -11.97 12.59 -21.45
N HIS A 178 -11.60 11.30 -21.46
CA HIS A 178 -12.19 10.27 -20.60
C HIS A 178 -11.91 10.56 -19.12
N ASP A 179 -12.96 10.54 -18.30
CA ASP A 179 -12.90 10.64 -16.84
C ASP A 179 -13.01 9.23 -16.24
N ASP A 180 -12.18 8.93 -15.26
CA ASP A 180 -12.15 7.64 -14.56
C ASP A 180 -11.60 7.80 -13.13
N ASP A 181 -11.77 6.77 -12.29
CA ASP A 181 -11.17 6.68 -10.96
C ASP A 181 -10.21 5.47 -10.92
N ALA A 182 -8.93 5.73 -10.69
CA ALA A 182 -7.91 4.67 -10.63
C ALA A 182 -7.60 4.28 -9.18
N SER A 183 -7.67 2.99 -8.85
CA SER A 183 -7.23 2.49 -7.54
C SER A 183 -5.72 2.74 -7.34
N PHE A 184 -5.35 3.13 -6.13
CA PHE A 184 -4.02 3.53 -5.73
C PHE A 184 -3.50 2.63 -4.61
N ASP A 185 -2.71 1.62 -4.98
CA ASP A 185 -2.04 0.74 -4.03
C ASP A 185 -0.82 1.44 -3.40
N ILE A 186 -1.04 2.12 -2.27
CA ILE A 186 0.03 2.77 -1.51
C ILE A 186 1.11 1.78 -1.04
N ALA A 187 0.76 0.51 -0.80
CA ALA A 187 1.75 -0.48 -0.36
C ALA A 187 2.67 -0.89 -1.52
N GLY A 188 2.07 -1.12 -2.71
CA GLY A 188 2.79 -1.35 -3.95
C GLY A 188 3.69 -0.17 -4.32
N TYR A 189 3.13 1.04 -4.30
CA TYR A 189 3.87 2.27 -4.58
C TYR A 189 5.09 2.45 -3.68
N LEU A 190 4.90 2.38 -2.35
CA LEU A 190 5.99 2.53 -1.40
C LEU A 190 7.04 1.40 -1.53
N TRP A 191 6.61 0.20 -1.88
CA TRP A 191 7.54 -0.89 -2.17
C TRP A 191 8.42 -0.58 -3.38
N GLU A 192 7.87 -0.04 -4.46
CA GLU A 192 8.65 0.35 -5.65
C GLU A 192 9.67 1.44 -5.33
N GLU A 193 9.30 2.42 -4.49
CA GLU A 193 10.24 3.45 -4.01
C GLU A 193 11.41 2.82 -3.23
N ILE A 194 11.11 1.86 -2.33
CA ILE A 194 12.12 1.14 -1.55
C ILE A 194 12.99 0.25 -2.44
N ASP A 195 12.42 -0.48 -3.40
CA ASP A 195 13.15 -1.33 -4.34
C ASP A 195 14.12 -0.50 -5.21
N SER A 196 13.64 0.61 -5.76
CA SER A 196 14.47 1.54 -6.52
C SER A 196 15.60 2.14 -5.67
N GLN A 197 15.30 2.55 -4.43
CA GLN A 197 16.31 3.07 -3.51
C GLN A 197 17.33 2.00 -3.11
N ALA A 198 16.90 0.77 -2.86
CA ALA A 198 17.79 -0.34 -2.50
C ALA A 198 18.76 -0.68 -3.64
N ARG A 199 18.26 -0.79 -4.87
CA ARG A 199 19.10 -1.07 -6.05
C ARG A 199 20.15 0.02 -6.26
N ARG A 200 19.74 1.30 -6.23
CA ARG A 200 20.68 2.43 -6.32
C ARG A 200 21.72 2.38 -5.20
N LEU A 201 21.31 2.06 -3.98
CA LEU A 201 22.23 1.96 -2.85
C LEU A 201 23.23 0.81 -3.01
N LEU A 202 22.83 -0.32 -3.58
CA LEU A 202 23.74 -1.43 -3.89
C LEU A 202 24.77 -1.02 -4.94
N ASP A 203 24.36 -0.31 -5.99
CA ASP A 203 25.27 0.22 -7.01
C ASP A 203 26.25 1.25 -6.42
N ASP A 204 25.75 2.14 -5.55
CA ASP A 204 26.56 3.11 -4.81
C ASP A 204 27.61 2.41 -3.93
N ILE A 205 27.21 1.39 -3.19
CA ILE A 205 28.11 0.59 -2.35
C ILE A 205 29.15 -0.10 -3.21
N HIS A 206 28.74 -0.69 -4.34
CA HIS A 206 29.65 -1.35 -5.26
C HIS A 206 30.73 -0.38 -5.78
N ALA A 207 30.32 0.79 -6.28
CA ALA A 207 31.25 1.79 -6.82
C ALA A 207 32.23 2.32 -5.74
N LEU A 208 31.74 2.62 -4.54
CA LEU A 208 32.58 3.11 -3.45
C LEU A 208 33.54 2.04 -2.92
N ALA A 209 33.07 0.80 -2.77
CA ALA A 209 33.91 -0.31 -2.34
C ALA A 209 35.02 -0.58 -3.38
N GLN A 210 34.70 -0.53 -4.67
CA GLN A 210 35.67 -0.72 -5.74
C GLN A 210 36.73 0.39 -5.79
N ALA A 211 36.32 1.65 -5.60
CA ALA A 211 37.23 2.79 -5.72
C ALA A 211 38.09 3.02 -4.46
N TYR A 212 37.54 2.79 -3.27
CA TYR A 212 38.18 3.14 -2.00
C TYR A 212 38.60 1.93 -1.15
N GLY A 213 38.19 0.71 -1.50
CA GLY A 213 38.46 -0.50 -0.73
C GLY A 213 37.73 -0.55 0.62
N TRP A 214 36.69 0.28 0.81
CA TRP A 214 35.90 0.29 2.04
C TRP A 214 34.93 -0.88 2.09
N THR A 215 34.63 -1.35 3.30
CA THR A 215 33.63 -2.38 3.53
C THR A 215 32.23 -1.77 3.53
N GLU A 216 31.22 -2.60 3.23
CA GLU A 216 29.81 -2.17 3.22
C GLU A 216 29.37 -1.48 4.52
N PRO A 217 29.69 -1.99 5.75
CA PRO A 217 29.31 -1.29 6.98
C PRO A 217 29.91 0.11 7.10
N VAL A 218 31.13 0.32 6.59
CA VAL A 218 31.78 1.64 6.58
C VAL A 218 31.04 2.59 5.64
N ILE A 219 30.63 2.10 4.46
CA ILE A 219 29.91 2.90 3.47
C ILE A 219 28.50 3.24 3.97
N LEU A 220 27.79 2.28 4.57
CA LEU A 220 26.45 2.48 5.13
C LEU A 220 26.44 3.43 6.33
N ALA A 221 27.55 3.51 7.08
CA ALA A 221 27.70 4.46 8.19
C ALA A 221 27.93 5.92 7.74
N LEU A 222 28.23 6.15 6.45
CA LEU A 222 28.32 7.51 5.92
C LEU A 222 26.92 8.13 5.85
N SER A 223 26.84 9.43 6.14
CA SER A 223 25.65 10.21 5.80
C SER A 223 25.44 10.21 4.29
N GLU A 224 24.19 10.37 3.85
CA GLU A 224 23.83 10.44 2.44
C GLU A 224 24.64 11.51 1.70
N THR A 225 24.77 12.71 2.28
CA THR A 225 25.57 13.80 1.71
C THR A 225 27.04 13.43 1.51
N ARG A 226 27.66 12.72 2.46
CA ARG A 226 29.06 12.28 2.33
C ARG A 226 29.19 11.19 1.30
N ARG A 227 28.28 10.21 1.30
CA ARG A 227 28.25 9.12 0.33
C ARG A 227 28.15 9.66 -1.10
N ALA A 228 27.19 10.55 -1.36
CA ALA A 228 27.01 11.23 -2.65
C ALA A 228 28.25 12.02 -3.07
N ALA A 229 28.88 12.75 -2.14
CA ALA A 229 30.10 13.50 -2.43
C ALA A 229 31.27 12.59 -2.84
N TYR A 230 31.42 11.40 -2.23
CA TYR A 230 32.45 10.44 -2.66
C TYR A 230 32.11 9.81 -4.01
N LEU A 231 30.84 9.47 -4.25
CA LEU A 231 30.38 8.94 -5.54
C LEU A 231 30.69 9.89 -6.70
N ALA A 232 30.43 11.18 -6.52
CA ALA A 232 30.71 12.22 -7.52
C ALA A 232 32.22 12.40 -7.85
N ARG A 233 33.13 11.79 -7.08
CA ARG A 233 34.58 11.80 -7.36
C ARG A 233 35.05 10.56 -8.13
N VAL A 234 34.21 9.54 -8.24
CA VAL A 234 34.54 8.24 -8.85
C VAL A 234 33.66 7.93 -10.07
N GLN A 235 32.48 8.55 -10.16
CA GLN A 235 31.65 8.55 -11.35
C GLN A 235 32.15 9.64 -12.34
N PRO A 236 32.21 9.35 -13.65
CA PRO A 236 32.70 10.27 -14.67
C PRO A 236 31.81 11.50 -14.88
#